data_AF-A0A402A099-F1
#
_entry.id   AF-A0A402A099-F1
#
_cell.length_a   1.000
_cell.length_b   1.000
_cell.length_c   1.000
_cell.angle_alpha   90.00
_cell.angle_beta   90.00
_cell.angle_gamma   90.00
#
_symmetry.space_group_name_H-M   'P 1'
#
loop_
_entity.id
_entity.type
_entity.pdbx_description
1 polymer ?
#
loop_
_entity_poly.entity_id
_entity_poly.type
_entity_poly.pdbx_seq_one_letter_code
_entity_poly.pdbx_strand_id
1 'polypeptide(L)'
;METILQRLTELDDIHNAILVGKDGLIVSGILHSEDEEVIGAMSAAAFGSINNFTSQMSNGDALHVIVETKTGTVQMEEAGELILVVTTRGSSNPGRIRLEMKKACRQLVRHLAEANY
;
A
#
# COMPACT_ATOMS: atom_id res chain seq x y z
N MET A 1 9.45 8.00 7.54
CA MET A 1 8.36 7.21 6.94
C MET A 1 7.03 7.94 7.06
N GLU A 2 6.63 8.35 8.25
CA GLU A 2 5.38 9.05 8.53
C GLU A 2 5.12 10.27 7.63
N THR A 3 6.10 11.17 7.45
CA THR A 3 5.96 12.34 6.54
C THR A 3 5.69 11.96 5.08
N ILE A 4 6.17 10.81 4.61
CA ILE A 4 5.93 10.33 3.23
C ILE A 4 4.48 9.88 3.10
N LEU A 5 3.98 9.14 4.10
CA LEU A 5 2.61 8.64 4.14
C LEU A 5 1.61 9.80 4.35
N GLN A 6 1.96 10.78 5.19
CA GLN A 6 1.16 11.98 5.38
C GLN A 6 0.98 12.77 4.09
N ARG A 7 2.04 12.94 3.28
CA ARG A 7 1.95 13.58 1.96
C ARG A 7 1.04 12.84 0.98
N LEU A 8 0.92 11.52 1.10
CA LEU A 8 -0.07 10.77 0.30
C LEU A 8 -1.49 11.13 0.75
N THR A 9 -1.75 11.20 2.04
CA THR A 9 -3.09 11.56 2.55
C THR A 9 -3.48 13.02 2.33
N GLU A 10 -2.52 13.90 2.00
CA GLU A 10 -2.81 15.28 1.56
C GLU A 10 -3.41 15.34 0.15
N LEU A 11 -3.39 14.24 -0.62
CA LEU A 11 -4.12 14.17 -1.88
C LEU A 11 -5.62 13.98 -1.58
N ASP A 12 -6.47 14.88 -2.09
CA ASP A 12 -7.92 14.91 -1.82
C ASP A 12 -8.66 13.56 -1.99
N ASP A 13 -8.10 12.67 -2.81
CA ASP A 13 -8.68 11.38 -3.16
C ASP A 13 -8.27 10.24 -2.21
N ILE A 14 -7.18 10.40 -1.43
CA ILE A 14 -6.62 9.36 -0.56
C ILE A 14 -7.20 9.47 0.85
N HIS A 15 -7.81 8.39 1.32
CA HIS A 15 -8.40 8.32 2.65
C HIS A 15 -7.48 7.63 3.67
N ASN A 16 -6.82 6.53 3.30
CA ASN A 16 -5.87 5.84 4.17
C ASN A 16 -4.58 5.56 3.41
N ALA A 17 -3.45 5.62 4.11
CA ALA A 17 -2.14 5.23 3.60
C ALA A 17 -1.33 4.57 4.73
N ILE A 18 -1.15 3.26 4.65
CA ILE A 18 -0.43 2.47 5.65
C ILE A 18 0.67 1.63 5.03
N LEU A 19 1.69 1.38 5.82
CA LEU A 19 2.79 0.49 5.50
C LEU A 19 2.66 -0.75 6.36
N VAL A 20 2.56 -1.91 5.73
CA VAL A 20 2.26 -3.19 6.38
C VAL A 20 3.39 -4.17 6.12
N GLY A 21 3.84 -4.89 7.14
CA GLY A 21 4.78 -5.98 6.98
C GLY A 21 4.15 -7.18 6.27
N LYS A 22 4.97 -8.04 5.66
CA LYS A 22 4.49 -9.33 5.10
C LYS A 22 3.93 -10.28 6.17
N ASP A 23 4.16 -9.97 7.44
CA ASP A 23 3.59 -10.63 8.62
C ASP A 23 2.21 -10.07 9.06
N GLY A 24 1.76 -8.97 8.45
CA GLY A 24 0.49 -8.32 8.77
C GLY A 24 0.57 -7.20 9.79
N LEU A 25 1.76 -6.89 10.34
CA LEU A 25 1.89 -5.79 11.30
C LEU A 25 1.94 -4.43 10.59
N ILE A 26 1.17 -3.46 11.07
CA ILE A 26 1.26 -2.07 10.59
C ILE A 26 2.52 -1.43 11.16
N VAL A 27 3.38 -0.95 10.27
CA VAL A 27 4.67 -0.32 10.62
C VAL A 27 4.52 1.19 10.81
N SER A 28 3.72 1.85 9.97
CA SER A 28 3.49 3.29 9.99
C SER A 28 2.32 3.65 9.09
N GLY A 29 1.66 4.77 9.35
CA GLY A 29 0.70 5.37 8.42
C GLY A 29 -0.50 5.98 9.09
N ILE A 30 -1.48 6.33 8.27
CA ILE A 30 -2.76 6.90 8.68
C ILE A 30 -3.85 5.92 8.26
N LEU A 31 -4.58 5.42 9.26
CA LEU A 31 -5.71 4.52 9.12
C LEU A 31 -6.88 5.02 9.96
N HIS A 32 -8.02 5.24 9.32
CA HIS A 32 -9.27 5.63 9.97
C HIS A 32 -10.14 4.39 10.22
N SER A 33 -9.72 3.54 11.16
CA SER A 33 -10.44 2.33 11.57
C SER A 33 -10.10 1.97 13.02
N GLU A 34 -11.03 1.36 13.74
CA GLU A 34 -10.74 0.77 15.07
C GLU A 34 -10.10 -0.63 14.95
N ASP A 35 -10.22 -1.28 13.79
CA ASP A 35 -9.76 -2.64 13.52
C ASP A 35 -8.38 -2.68 12.82
N GLU A 36 -7.41 -1.91 13.30
CA GLU A 36 -6.10 -1.75 12.65
C GLU A 36 -5.36 -3.09 12.48
N GLU A 37 -5.35 -3.93 13.51
CA GLU A 37 -4.70 -5.25 13.51
C GLU A 37 -5.29 -6.17 12.43
N VAL A 38 -6.62 -6.20 12.32
CA VAL A 38 -7.33 -7.01 11.33
C VAL A 38 -7.01 -6.53 9.91
N ILE A 39 -7.00 -5.21 9.69
CA ILE A 39 -6.70 -4.61 8.38
C ILE A 39 -5.26 -4.90 7.95
N GLY A 40 -4.29 -4.81 8.86
CA GLY A 40 -2.90 -5.17 8.59
C GLY A 40 -2.77 -6.64 8.16
N ALA A 41 -3.32 -7.56 8.95
CA ALA A 41 -3.29 -8.99 8.66
C ALA A 41 -3.97 -9.33 7.32
N MET A 42 -5.14 -8.75 7.05
CA MET A 42 -5.86 -8.94 5.78
C MET A 42 -5.07 -8.40 4.59
N SER A 43 -4.38 -7.27 4.74
CA SER A 43 -3.58 -6.67 3.67
C SER A 43 -2.42 -7.57 3.27
N ALA A 44 -1.68 -8.11 4.25
CA ALA A 44 -0.60 -9.06 4.00
C ALA A 44 -1.11 -10.36 3.35
N ALA A 45 -2.21 -10.92 3.87
CA ALA A 45 -2.80 -12.14 3.33
C ALA A 45 -3.31 -11.96 1.89
N ALA A 46 -3.98 -10.83 1.60
CA ALA A 46 -4.49 -10.52 0.27
C ALA A 46 -3.36 -10.35 -0.74
N PHE A 47 -2.34 -9.54 -0.43
CA PHE A 47 -1.22 -9.30 -1.33
C PHE A 47 -0.39 -10.57 -1.56
N GLY A 48 -0.15 -11.37 -0.52
CA GLY A 48 0.51 -12.67 -0.66
C GLY A 48 -0.26 -13.65 -1.55
N SER A 49 -1.59 -13.67 -1.43
CA SER A 49 -2.45 -14.48 -2.31
C SER A 49 -2.40 -14.02 -3.76
N ILE A 50 -2.34 -12.71 -3.99
CA ILE A 50 -2.21 -12.12 -5.33
C ILE A 50 -0.86 -12.49 -5.95
N ASN A 51 0.25 -12.35 -5.22
CA ASN A 51 1.57 -12.75 -5.71
C ASN A 51 1.63 -14.24 -6.06
N ASN A 52 1.04 -15.09 -5.22
CA ASN A 52 0.93 -16.52 -5.53
C ASN A 52 0.13 -16.74 -6.82
N PHE A 53 -1.01 -16.06 -6.96
CA PHE A 53 -1.85 -16.17 -8.14
C PHE A 53 -1.13 -15.73 -9.42
N THR A 54 -0.46 -14.56 -9.42
CA THR A 54 0.27 -14.06 -10.60
C THR A 54 1.46 -14.93 -10.96
N SER A 55 2.14 -15.50 -9.95
CA SER A 55 3.21 -16.48 -10.15
C SER A 55 2.68 -17.75 -10.82
N GLN A 56 1.54 -18.29 -10.36
CA GLN A 56 0.89 -19.45 -11.00
C GLN A 56 0.45 -19.16 -12.45
N MET A 57 0.10 -17.91 -12.76
CA MET A 57 -0.19 -17.48 -14.14
C MET A 57 1.06 -17.25 -15.01
N SER A 58 2.27 -17.51 -14.49
CA SER A 58 3.55 -17.24 -15.17
C SER A 58 3.78 -15.76 -15.50
N ASN A 59 3.19 -14.85 -14.71
CA ASN A 59 3.36 -13.40 -14.85
C ASN A 59 4.38 -12.80 -13.86
N GLY A 60 4.91 -13.59 -12.93
CA GLY A 60 5.82 -13.13 -11.88
C GLY A 60 5.09 -12.43 -10.72
N ASP A 61 5.83 -11.64 -9.94
CA ASP A 61 5.32 -10.94 -8.76
C ASP A 61 4.48 -9.72 -9.14
N ALA A 62 3.45 -9.43 -8.33
CA ALA A 62 2.60 -8.27 -8.53
C ALA A 62 3.33 -6.99 -8.09
N LEU A 63 3.62 -6.12 -9.06
CA LEU A 63 4.27 -4.84 -8.78
C LEU A 63 3.30 -3.81 -8.19
N HIS A 64 2.04 -3.82 -8.62
CA HIS A 64 1.02 -2.88 -8.18
C HIS A 64 -0.37 -3.50 -8.43
N VAL A 65 -1.24 -3.42 -7.44
CA VAL A 65 -2.60 -3.97 -7.49
C VAL A 65 -3.60 -2.84 -7.27
N ILE A 66 -4.68 -2.84 -8.05
CA ILE A 66 -5.82 -1.94 -7.88
C ILE A 66 -7.07 -2.80 -7.77
N VAL A 67 -7.80 -2.64 -6.67
CA VAL A 67 -9.12 -3.21 -6.46
C VAL A 67 -10.14 -2.07 -6.49
N GLU A 68 -10.99 -2.06 -7.52
CA GLU A 68 -12.10 -1.12 -7.61
C GLU A 68 -13.26 -1.57 -6.72
N THR A 69 -13.83 -0.63 -5.96
CA THR A 69 -14.95 -0.86 -5.06
C THR A 69 -16.06 0.15 -5.36
N LYS A 70 -17.24 -0.05 -4.76
CA LYS A 70 -18.39 0.85 -4.97
C LYS A 70 -18.12 2.30 -4.55
N THR A 71 -17.17 2.54 -3.66
CA THR A 71 -16.94 3.85 -3.04
C THR A 71 -15.54 4.41 -3.26
N GLY A 72 -14.69 3.73 -4.03
CA GLY A 72 -13.30 4.12 -4.27
C GLY A 72 -12.43 2.92 -4.63
N THR A 73 -11.13 2.99 -4.36
CA THR A 73 -10.18 1.89 -4.65
C THR A 73 -9.40 1.46 -3.42
N VAL A 74 -8.96 0.21 -3.41
CA VAL A 74 -7.90 -0.29 -2.53
C VAL A 74 -6.70 -0.61 -3.42
N GLN A 75 -5.56 0.02 -3.16
CA GLN A 75 -4.35 -0.15 -3.94
C GLN A 75 -3.21 -0.67 -3.06
N MET A 76 -2.43 -1.59 -3.60
CA MET A 76 -1.30 -2.22 -2.90
C MET A 76 -0.07 -2.17 -3.80
N GLU A 77 1.07 -1.75 -3.26
CA GLU A 77 2.35 -1.69 -3.97
C GLU A 77 3.48 -2.16 -3.05
N GLU A 78 4.38 -2.99 -3.59
CA GLU A 78 5.54 -3.48 -2.84
C GLU A 78 6.52 -2.33 -2.57
N ALA A 79 7.02 -2.25 -1.34
CA ALA A 79 7.98 -1.26 -0.85
C ALA A 79 9.11 -1.97 -0.09
N GLY A 80 9.89 -2.80 -0.79
CA GLY A 80 10.90 -3.66 -0.18
C GLY A 80 10.22 -4.83 0.54
N GLU A 81 10.53 -5.05 1.82
CA GLU A 81 9.86 -6.11 2.63
C GLU A 81 8.49 -5.70 3.18
N LEU A 82 8.01 -4.51 2.81
CA LEU A 82 6.74 -3.96 3.27
C LEU A 82 5.79 -3.76 2.08
N ILE A 83 4.52 -3.58 2.40
CA ILE A 83 3.43 -3.36 1.46
C ILE A 83 2.84 -1.97 1.76
N LEU A 84 2.88 -1.07 0.78
CA LEU A 84 2.15 0.19 0.86
C LEU A 84 0.70 -0.07 0.45
N VAL A 85 -0.23 0.17 1.37
CA VAL A 85 -1.67 0.05 1.14
C VAL A 85 -2.29 1.43 1.16
N VAL A 86 -3.01 1.78 0.10
CA VAL A 86 -3.71 3.05 -0.04
C VAL A 86 -5.17 2.79 -0.34
N THR A 87 -6.06 3.55 0.29
CA THR A 87 -7.48 3.54 -0.07
C THR A 87 -7.93 4.90 -0.52
N THR A 88 -8.81 4.95 -1.52
CA THR A 88 -9.40 6.19 -2.01
C THR A 88 -10.90 6.24 -1.72
N ARG A 89 -11.48 7.44 -1.78
CA ARG A 89 -12.94 7.64 -1.75
C ARG A 89 -13.39 8.47 -2.95
N GLY A 90 -14.59 8.18 -3.46
CA GLY A 90 -15.19 8.93 -4.57
C GLY A 90 -14.47 8.72 -5.90
N SER A 91 -14.52 9.74 -6.77
CA SER A 91 -13.94 9.69 -8.12
C SER A 91 -12.46 10.07 -8.11
N SER A 92 -11.62 9.14 -7.68
CA SER A 92 -10.16 9.31 -7.72
C SER A 92 -9.58 9.00 -9.09
N ASN A 93 -8.50 9.66 -9.51
CA ASN A 93 -7.74 9.29 -10.72
C ASN A 93 -6.71 8.18 -10.43
N PRO A 94 -6.93 6.92 -10.84
CA PRO A 94 -6.04 5.81 -10.46
C PRO A 94 -4.61 5.97 -10.99
N GLY A 95 -4.45 6.60 -12.16
CA GLY A 95 -3.14 6.86 -12.75
C GLY A 95 -2.30 7.84 -11.91
N ARG A 96 -2.94 8.89 -11.38
CA ARG A 96 -2.29 9.84 -10.47
C ARG A 96 -1.90 9.16 -9.16
N ILE A 97 -2.80 8.37 -8.57
CA ILE A 97 -2.55 7.67 -7.31
C ILE A 97 -1.36 6.72 -7.46
N ARG A 98 -1.35 5.89 -8.51
CA ARG A 98 -0.22 5.00 -8.81
C ARG A 98 1.10 5.75 -8.98
N LEU A 99 1.10 6.91 -9.64
CA LEU A 99 2.32 7.71 -9.79
C LEU A 99 2.87 8.17 -8.43
N GLU A 100 2.01 8.65 -7.55
CA GLU A 100 2.40 9.12 -6.21
C GLU A 100 2.79 7.96 -5.29
N MET A 101 2.08 6.83 -5.32
CA MET A 101 2.49 5.60 -4.62
C MET A 101 3.88 5.15 -5.05
N LYS A 102 4.15 5.11 -6.36
CA LYS A 102 5.48 4.71 -6.87
C LYS A 102 6.60 5.66 -6.42
N LYS A 103 6.31 6.96 -6.24
CA LYS A 103 7.27 7.92 -5.67
C LYS A 103 7.49 7.66 -4.18
N ALA A 104 6.41 7.43 -3.43
CA ALA A 104 6.45 7.12 -2.02
C ALA A 104 7.23 5.82 -1.74
N CYS A 105 6.96 4.73 -2.47
CA CYS A 105 7.69 3.46 -2.33
C CYS A 105 9.21 3.64 -2.54
N ARG A 106 9.62 4.41 -3.56
CA ARG A 106 11.06 4.70 -3.76
C ARG A 106 11.69 5.46 -2.60
N GLN A 107 10.96 6.39 -1.97
CA GLN A 107 11.45 7.12 -0.81
C GLN A 107 11.50 6.21 0.43
N LEU A 108 10.46 5.40 0.66
CA LEU A 108 10.38 4.43 1.76
C LEU A 108 11.53 3.43 1.69
N VAL A 109 11.76 2.80 0.54
CA VAL A 109 12.84 1.83 0.35
C VAL A 109 14.21 2.44 0.63
N ARG A 110 14.46 3.69 0.20
CA ARG A 110 15.71 4.39 0.51
C ARG A 110 15.90 4.60 2.02
N HIS A 111 14.86 5.07 2.70
CA HIS A 111 14.93 5.26 4.15
C HIS A 111 15.14 3.95 4.92
N LEU A 112 14.53 2.84 4.48
CA LEU A 112 14.72 1.53 5.11
C LEU A 112 16.14 0.99 4.91
N ALA A 113 16.75 1.26 3.75
CA ALA A 113 18.15 0.89 3.51
C ALA A 113 19.13 1.68 4.39
N GLU A 114 18.86 2.98 4.60
CA GLU A 114 19.68 3.85 5.44
C GLU A 114 19.56 3.54 6.95
N ALA A 115 18.41 3.03 7.41
CA ALA A 115 18.17 2.71 8.82
C ALA A 115 18.80 1.38 9.29
N ASN A 116 19.25 0.54 8.36
CA ASN A 116 19.88 -0.76 8.64
C ASN A 116 21.43 -0.70 8.61
N TYR A 117 22.01 0.50 8.60
CA TYR A 117 23.44 0.80 8.75
C TYR A 117 23.65 1.85 9.84
#